data_AF-X1EXH9-F1
#
_entry.id   AF-X1EXH9-F1
#
_cell.length_a   1.000
_cell.length_b   1.000
_cell.length_c   1.000
_cell.angle_alpha   90.00
_cell.angle_beta   90.00
_cell.angle_gamma   90.00
#
_symmetry.space_group_name_H-M   'P 1'
#
loop_
_entity.id
_entity.type
_entity.pdbx_description
1 polymer ?
#
loop_
_entity_poly.entity_id
_entity_poly.type
_entity_poly.pdbx_seq_one_letter_code
_entity_poly.pdbx_strand_id
1 'polypeptide(L)'
;MRAVISVSDKSGVADFARGLQELGVEIFSTGGTKKSLEGAGIKVHSISELTGFPKILNGRVKTLHPAVHGGILARRDLPQHLAELAKNHIETIDMVVVN
;
A
#
# COMPACT_ATOMS: atom_id res chain seq x y z
N MET A 1 -0.71 -2.21 -11.24
CA MET A 1 -0.13 -2.92 -10.10
C MET A 1 -0.04 -1.99 -8.91
N ARG A 2 -0.13 -2.51 -7.69
CA ARG A 2 -0.13 -1.74 -6.44
C ARG A 2 0.98 -2.20 -5.50
N ALA A 3 1.71 -1.24 -4.94
CA ALA A 3 2.73 -1.47 -3.92
C ALA A 3 2.37 -0.77 -2.61
N VAL A 4 2.48 -1.48 -1.48
CA VAL A 4 2.47 -0.88 -0.15
C VAL A 4 3.90 -0.79 0.37
N ILE A 5 4.39 0.44 0.59
CA ILE A 5 5.73 0.71 1.09
C ILE A 5 5.63 1.29 2.50
N SER A 6 6.12 0.56 3.50
CA SER A 6 6.11 0.98 4.91
C SER A 6 7.39 0.53 5.60
N VAL A 7 8.47 1.23 5.28
CA VAL A 7 9.81 0.97 5.83
C VAL A 7 10.14 1.86 7.02
N SER A 8 10.99 1.39 7.92
CA SER A 8 11.58 2.18 9.02
C SER A 8 12.88 2.84 8.58
N ASP A 9 13.76 2.09 7.90
CA ASP A 9 14.94 2.62 7.20
C ASP A 9 14.52 3.21 5.85
N LYS A 10 14.97 4.44 5.55
CA LYS A 10 14.64 5.17 4.31
C LYS A 10 15.73 5.06 3.25
N SER A 11 16.82 4.37 3.54
CA SER A 11 17.94 4.18 2.62
C SER A 11 17.43 3.60 1.28
N GLY A 12 17.68 4.31 0.18
CA GLY A 12 17.31 3.90 -1.18
C GLY A 12 15.81 3.90 -1.51
N VAL A 13 14.90 4.20 -0.57
CA VAL A 13 13.45 4.03 -0.79
C VAL A 13 12.90 4.98 -1.87
N ALA A 14 13.47 6.18 -1.99
CA ALA A 14 13.02 7.16 -2.98
C ALA A 14 13.35 6.73 -4.41
N ASP A 15 14.56 6.24 -4.66
CA ASP A 15 14.99 5.77 -5.98
C ASP A 15 14.26 4.49 -6.37
N PHE A 16 14.08 3.58 -5.41
CA PHE A 16 13.25 2.40 -5.58
C PHE A 16 11.81 2.76 -5.98
N ALA A 17 11.18 3.66 -5.22
CA ALA A 17 9.82 4.11 -5.50
C ALA A 17 9.71 4.81 -6.86
N ARG A 18 10.71 5.60 -7.26
CA ARG A 18 10.74 6.26 -8.57
C ARG A 18 10.70 5.25 -9.71
N GLY A 19 11.55 4.21 -9.65
CA GLY A 19 11.54 3.14 -10.65
C GLY A 19 10.20 2.43 -10.72
N LEU A 20 9.54 2.20 -9.58
CA LEU A 20 8.18 1.65 -9.56
C LEU A 20 7.15 2.56 -10.25
N GLN A 21 7.23 3.88 -10.05
CA GLN A 21 6.33 4.83 -10.71
C GLN A 21 6.54 4.88 -12.22
N GLU A 22 7.80 4.82 -12.68
CA GLU A 22 8.15 4.77 -14.11
C GLU A 22 7.56 3.52 -14.78
N LEU A 23 7.42 2.43 -14.04
CA LEU A 23 6.74 1.19 -14.47
C LEU A 23 5.20 1.24 -14.33
N GLY A 24 4.64 2.37 -13.90
CA GLY A 24 3.19 2.54 -13.72
C GLY A 24 2.63 1.86 -12.46
N VAL A 25 3.47 1.55 -11.47
CA VAL A 25 3.02 0.99 -10.19
C VAL A 25 2.48 2.10 -9.30
N GLU A 26 1.28 1.89 -8.79
CA GLU A 26 0.65 2.79 -7.81
C GLU A 26 1.20 2.53 -6.41
N ILE A 27 1.63 3.57 -5.71
CA ILE A 27 2.32 3.47 -4.42
C ILE A 27 1.41 3.96 -3.29
N PHE A 28 1.23 3.11 -2.29
CA PHE A 28 0.56 3.41 -1.03
C PHE A 28 1.56 3.35 0.13
N SER A 29 1.48 4.30 1.06
CA SER A 29 2.41 4.37 2.17
C SER A 29 1.78 4.91 3.46
N THR A 30 2.54 4.86 4.56
CA THR A 30 2.10 5.32 5.87
C THR A 30 3.08 6.32 6.49
N GLY A 31 2.54 7.24 7.29
CA GLY A 31 3.31 8.02 8.27
C GLY A 31 4.59 8.67 7.71
N GLY A 32 5.74 8.33 8.30
CA GLY A 32 7.03 8.89 7.92
C GLY A 32 7.53 8.47 6.54
N THR A 33 7.17 7.28 6.06
CA THR A 33 7.55 6.80 4.73
C THR A 33 6.85 7.58 3.64
N LYS A 34 5.54 7.84 3.80
CA LYS A 34 4.79 8.73 2.90
C LYS A 34 5.47 10.10 2.80
N LYS A 35 5.77 10.73 3.94
CA LYS A 35 6.44 12.04 3.97
C LYS A 35 7.80 12.04 3.27
N SER A 36 8.60 11.00 3.48
CA SER A 36 9.91 10.86 2.84
C SER A 36 9.80 10.75 1.32
N LEU A 37 8.79 10.03 0.82
CA LEU A 37 8.55 9.86 -0.61
C LEU A 37 7.99 11.15 -1.24
N GLU A 38 7.01 11.79 -0.59
CA GLU A 38 6.47 13.09 -1.03
C GLU A 38 7.56 14.16 -1.12
N GLY A 39 8.45 14.22 -0.11
CA GLY A 39 9.59 15.15 -0.10
C GLY A 39 10.59 14.90 -1.23
N ALA A 40 10.63 13.69 -1.79
CA ALA A 40 11.45 13.33 -2.95
C ALA A 40 10.70 13.48 -4.30
N GLY A 41 9.50 14.08 -4.29
CA GLY A 41 8.67 14.30 -5.49
C GLY A 41 7.94 13.05 -5.99
N ILE A 42 7.91 11.97 -5.21
CA ILE A 42 7.24 10.72 -5.59
C ILE A 42 5.74 10.86 -5.29
N LYS A 43 4.90 10.59 -6.30
CA LYS A 43 3.44 10.56 -6.09
C LYS A 43 3.09 9.33 -5.24
N VAL A 44 2.53 9.54 -4.05
CA VAL A 44 2.21 8.45 -3.11
C VAL A 44 0.87 8.69 -2.43
N HIS A 45 0.06 7.65 -2.42
CA HIS A 45 -1.23 7.63 -1.73
C HIS A 45 -1.05 7.22 -0.27
N SER A 46 -1.89 7.72 0.63
CA SER A 46 -1.91 7.21 2.00
C SER A 46 -2.66 5.89 2.09
N ILE A 47 -2.26 5.04 3.04
CA ILE A 47 -3.06 3.86 3.38
C ILE A 47 -4.47 4.24 3.84
N SER A 48 -4.68 5.42 4.43
CA SER A 48 -6.04 5.87 4.77
C SER A 48 -6.90 6.16 3.54
N GLU A 49 -6.32 6.59 2.41
CA GLU A 49 -7.04 6.69 1.13
C GLU A 49 -7.46 5.29 0.63
N LEU A 50 -6.63 4.27 0.85
CA LEU A 50 -6.96 2.88 0.50
C LEU A 50 -8.05 2.29 1.41
N THR A 51 -8.01 2.56 2.71
CA THR A 51 -8.93 1.92 3.67
C THR A 51 -10.21 2.70 3.91
N GLY A 52 -10.23 4.01 3.64
CA GLY A 52 -11.30 4.91 4.06
C GLY A 52 -11.42 5.07 5.58
N PHE A 53 -10.50 4.47 6.36
CA PHE A 53 -10.58 4.43 7.82
C PHE A 53 -9.66 5.49 8.45
N PRO A 54 -10.16 6.25 9.45
CA PRO A 54 -9.36 7.29 10.09
C PRO A 54 -8.18 6.70 10.86
N LYS A 55 -7.11 7.47 10.96
CA LYS A 55 -5.96 7.09 11.78
C LYS A 55 -6.32 7.20 13.27
N ILE A 56 -6.38 6.06 13.96
CA ILE A 56 -6.60 5.97 15.41
C ILE A 56 -5.39 5.37 16.13
N LEU A 57 -5.35 5.47 17.47
CA LEU A 57 -4.34 4.85 18.34
C LEU A 57 -2.89 5.17 17.91
N ASN A 58 -2.63 6.43 17.56
CA ASN A 58 -1.33 6.88 17.03
C ASN A 58 -0.83 6.08 15.81
N GLY A 59 -1.75 5.48 15.05
CA GLY A 59 -1.45 4.68 13.87
C GLY A 59 -1.08 3.22 14.15
N ARG A 60 -1.31 2.71 15.37
CA ARG A 60 -1.03 1.30 15.73
C ARG A 60 -1.80 0.28 14.89
N VAL A 61 -2.98 0.65 14.39
CA VAL A 61 -3.88 -0.28 13.66
C VAL A 61 -4.16 0.16 12.22
N LYS A 62 -3.37 1.12 11.70
CA LYS A 62 -3.64 1.77 10.40
C LYS A 62 -3.66 0.82 9.18
N THR A 63 -2.94 -0.30 9.24
CA THR A 63 -2.88 -1.31 8.17
C THR A 63 -3.69 -2.57 8.49
N LEU A 64 -4.20 -2.71 9.71
CA LEU A 64 -5.01 -3.87 10.14
C LEU A 64 -6.44 -3.74 9.61
N HIS A 65 -6.58 -3.77 8.27
CA HIS A 65 -7.82 -3.52 7.57
C HIS A 65 -8.02 -4.52 6.43
N PRO A 66 -9.26 -4.98 6.14
CA PRO A 66 -9.54 -5.89 5.04
C PRO A 66 -9.07 -5.38 3.67
N ALA A 67 -9.19 -4.07 3.39
CA ALA A 67 -8.68 -3.50 2.14
C ALA A 67 -7.16 -3.65 1.95
N VAL A 68 -6.40 -3.80 3.04
CA VAL A 68 -4.95 -4.07 2.99
C VAL A 68 -4.71 -5.58 2.96
N HIS A 69 -5.19 -6.29 3.98
CA HIS A 69 -4.87 -7.72 4.14
C HIS A 69 -5.58 -8.61 3.11
N GLY A 70 -6.81 -8.28 2.70
CA GLY A 70 -7.50 -8.96 1.61
C GLY A 70 -6.77 -8.78 0.28
N GLY A 71 -6.29 -7.56 -0.01
CA GLY A 71 -5.49 -7.28 -1.20
C GLY A 71 -4.17 -8.07 -1.24
N ILE A 72 -3.56 -8.33 -0.07
CA ILE A 72 -2.32 -9.12 0.05
C ILE A 72 -2.57 -10.63 0.02
N LEU A 73 -3.60 -11.11 0.73
CA LEU A 73 -3.80 -12.53 1.02
C LEU A 73 -4.71 -13.26 0.01
N ALA A 74 -5.42 -12.53 -0.85
CA ALA A 74 -6.29 -13.17 -1.84
C ALA A 74 -5.49 -14.04 -2.81
N ARG A 75 -5.89 -15.31 -2.89
CA ARG A 75 -5.41 -16.27 -3.88
C ARG A 75 -5.94 -15.89 -5.25
N ARG A 76 -5.03 -15.49 -6.14
CA ARG A 76 -5.38 -15.06 -7.50
C ARG A 76 -5.72 -16.21 -8.44
N ASP A 77 -5.29 -17.43 -8.08
CA ASP A 77 -5.62 -18.66 -8.78
C ASP A 77 -6.98 -19.25 -8.39
N LEU A 78 -7.65 -18.68 -7.38
CA LEU A 78 -8.96 -19.11 -6.92
C LEU A 78 -10.02 -18.05 -7.25
N PRO A 79 -10.87 -18.25 -8.28
CA PRO A 79 -11.84 -17.25 -8.74
C PRO A 79 -12.79 -16.73 -7.66
N GLN A 80 -13.07 -17.55 -6.65
CA GLN A 80 -13.91 -17.20 -5.50
C GLN A 80 -13.32 -16.04 -4.70
N HIS A 81 -11.99 -16.04 -4.44
CA HIS A 81 -11.34 -14.95 -3.71
C HIS A 81 -11.37 -13.64 -4.52
N LEU A 82 -11.18 -13.71 -5.84
CA LEU A 82 -11.25 -12.53 -6.70
C LEU A 82 -12.67 -11.94 -6.74
N ALA A 83 -13.70 -12.80 -6.73
CA ALA A 83 -15.08 -12.36 -6.65
C ALA A 83 -15.40 -11.70 -5.30
N GLU A 84 -14.89 -12.24 -4.19
CA GLU A 84 -15.03 -11.63 -2.86
C GLU A 84 -14.33 -10.27 -2.77
N LEU A 85 -13.12 -10.15 -3.32
CA LEU A 85 -12.41 -8.88 -3.42
C LEU A 85 -13.25 -7.83 -4.18
N ALA A 86 -13.71 -8.19 -5.38
CA ALA A 86 -14.50 -7.29 -6.22
C ALA A 86 -15.81 -6.87 -5.53
N LYS A 87 -16.52 -7.80 -4.89
CA LYS A 87 -17.76 -7.53 -4.13
C LYS A 87 -17.56 -6.54 -2.99
N ASN A 88 -16.37 -6.54 -2.37
CA ASN A 88 -16.04 -5.66 -1.25
C ASN A 88 -15.23 -4.42 -1.68
N HIS A 89 -15.08 -4.18 -2.98
CA HIS A 89 -14.30 -3.06 -3.52
C HIS A 89 -12.83 -3.06 -3.06
N ILE A 90 -12.26 -4.25 -2.90
CA ILE A 90 -10.86 -4.44 -2.53
C ILE A 90 -10.10 -4.83 -3.80
N GLU A 91 -8.98 -4.19 -4.05
CA GLU A 91 -8.08 -4.58 -5.14
C GLU A 91 -6.85 -5.31 -4.59
N THR A 92 -6.20 -6.06 -5.46
CA THR A 92 -4.98 -6.78 -5.12
C THR A 92 -3.82 -5.85 -4.85
N ILE A 93 -2.97 -6.24 -3.90
CA ILE A 93 -1.65 -5.63 -3.65
C ILE A 93 -0.61 -6.59 -4.21
N ASP A 94 0.23 -6.09 -5.11
CA ASP A 94 1.23 -6.87 -5.84
C ASP A 94 2.58 -6.90 -5.14
N MET A 95 2.85 -5.88 -4.32
CA MET A 95 4.14 -5.73 -3.67
C MET A 95 3.97 -5.14 -2.27
N VAL A 96 4.70 -5.72 -1.32
CA VAL A 96 4.78 -5.24 0.06
C VAL A 96 6.25 -5.02 0.38
N VAL A 97 6.61 -3.79 0.72
CA VAL A 97 7.99 -3.39 1.04
C VAL A 97 8.03 -2.86 2.47
N VAL A 98 8.56 -3.66 3.38
CA VAL A 98 8.51 -3.41 4.83
C VAL A 98 9.86 -3.77 5.46
N ASN A 99 10.32 -2.94 6.40
CA ASN A 99 11.47 -3.18 7.27
C ASN A 99 11.33 -2.43 8.61
#